data_AF-A0A1Y1MW51-F1
#
_entry.id   AF-A0A1Y1MW51-F1
#
_cell.length_a   1.000
_cell.length_b   1.000
_cell.length_c   1.000
_cell.angle_alpha   90.00
_cell.angle_beta   90.00
_cell.angle_gamma   90.00
#
_symmetry.space_group_name_H-M   'P 1'
#
loop_
_entity.id
_entity.type
_entity.pdbx_description
1 polymer ?
#
loop_
_entity_poly.entity_id
_entity_poly.type
_entity_poly.pdbx_seq_one_letter_code
_entity_poly.pdbx_strand_id
1 'polypeptide(L)'
;MRIMLFEPSIFTTGLKFVEEVSKSYDFLDKANSYRFSHNWLGTSVLTAAGEKWKIRRKILNPAFGVTVLEASVESFNTFGDILLRKLQSEVKNQSIDIYQHLNLYSLDVICASAMGTNVNAQEELNSEYVHYVREMCRILYHRAFLIHKTWNLTYSLTSDFHLERKALSYLHGFTKNVISSRKQELARNVDVGYSEGIKTKLTLLDTLLKHKESDDTFTDEDIREEVDTFMFAGHDTVGSAVSFT
;
A
#
# COMPACT_ATOMS: atom_id res chain seq x y z
N MET A 1 8.76 7.30 -29.73
CA MET A 1 9.59 7.69 -28.57
C MET A 1 8.93 8.92 -27.92
N ARG A 2 8.00 8.73 -26.99
CA ARG A 2 7.35 9.87 -26.30
C ARG A 2 8.32 10.36 -25.22
N ILE A 3 8.80 11.57 -25.43
CA ILE A 3 9.76 12.27 -24.57
C ILE A 3 9.08 12.51 -23.21
N MET A 4 9.66 12.00 -22.12
CA MET A 4 9.41 12.55 -20.78
C MET A 4 10.07 13.93 -20.75
N LEU A 5 9.29 14.98 -20.98
CA LEU A 5 9.75 16.27 -21.51
C LEU A 5 10.60 17.17 -20.60
N PHE A 6 10.98 16.74 -19.40
CA PHE A 6 11.64 17.66 -18.45
C PHE A 6 12.86 17.09 -17.69
N GLU A 7 13.17 15.80 -17.81
CA GLU A 7 14.35 15.19 -17.16
C GLU A 7 15.06 14.22 -18.12
N PRO A 8 16.37 14.40 -18.36
CA PRO A 8 17.16 13.42 -19.10
C PRO A 8 17.00 12.04 -18.48
N SER A 9 16.47 11.10 -19.27
CA SER A 9 16.16 9.74 -18.80
C SER A 9 16.93 8.73 -19.62
N ILE A 10 17.54 7.75 -18.95
CA ILE A 10 18.19 6.61 -19.58
C ILE A 10 17.21 5.44 -19.55
N PHE A 11 16.84 4.94 -20.73
CA PHE A 11 16.03 3.72 -20.86
C PHE A 11 16.94 2.58 -21.30
N THR A 12 16.98 1.51 -20.50
CA THR A 12 17.86 0.38 -20.75
C THR A 12 17.24 -0.91 -20.27
N THR A 13 17.52 -1.98 -21.01
CA THR A 13 17.24 -3.37 -20.65
C THR A 13 18.55 -4.16 -20.46
N GLY A 14 19.70 -3.47 -20.46
CA GLY A 14 21.02 -4.09 -20.31
C GLY A 14 21.24 -4.59 -18.89
N LEU A 15 21.30 -5.92 -18.72
CA LEU A 15 21.36 -6.58 -17.42
C LEU A 15 22.46 -6.05 -16.51
N LYS A 16 23.69 -5.90 -17.02
CA LYS A 16 24.83 -5.39 -16.24
C LYS A 16 24.57 -4.00 -15.69
N PHE A 17 24.00 -3.10 -16.49
CA PHE A 17 23.69 -1.75 -16.03
C PHE A 17 22.62 -1.76 -14.93
N VAL A 18 21.55 -2.54 -15.12
CA VAL A 18 20.47 -2.69 -14.13
C VAL A 18 21.00 -3.26 -12.83
N GLU A 19 21.88 -4.26 -12.90
CA GLU A 19 22.51 -4.89 -11.73
C GLU A 19 23.36 -3.89 -10.94
N GLU A 20 24.25 -3.16 -11.61
CA GLU A 20 25.12 -2.15 -10.97
C GLU A 20 24.31 -1.04 -10.29
N VAL A 21 23.28 -0.51 -10.96
CA VAL A 21 22.44 0.55 -10.40
C VAL A 21 21.61 0.03 -9.22
N SER A 22 21.03 -1.16 -9.33
CA SER A 22 20.12 -1.70 -8.31
C SER A 22 20.83 -2.13 -7.02
N LYS A 23 22.12 -2.47 -7.10
CA LYS A 23 22.94 -2.85 -5.93
C LYS A 23 23.57 -1.66 -5.22
N SER A 24 23.69 -0.52 -5.89
CA SER A 24 24.36 0.66 -5.33
C SER A 24 23.48 1.38 -4.30
N TYR A 25 24.11 1.84 -3.21
CA TYR A 25 23.51 2.76 -2.24
C TYR A 25 23.78 4.24 -2.57
N ASP A 26 24.43 4.52 -3.70
CA ASP A 26 24.70 5.89 -4.16
C ASP A 26 23.48 6.51 -4.88
N PHE A 27 22.56 5.66 -5.38
CA PHE A 27 21.38 6.07 -6.16
C PHE A 27 20.07 5.79 -5.41
N LEU A 28 19.94 6.30 -4.17
CA LEU A 28 18.74 6.10 -3.35
C LEU A 28 17.62 7.12 -3.61
N ASP A 29 17.90 8.17 -4.37
CA ASP A 29 16.90 9.18 -4.71
C ASP A 29 15.89 8.64 -5.72
N LYS A 30 14.61 8.89 -5.46
CA LYS A 30 13.52 8.51 -6.36
C LYS A 30 13.42 9.51 -7.52
N ALA A 31 12.93 9.03 -8.65
CA ALA A 31 12.60 9.91 -9.76
C ALA A 31 11.62 11.00 -9.30
N ASN A 32 11.75 12.20 -9.86
CA ASN A 32 10.95 13.35 -9.45
C ASN A 32 9.43 13.14 -9.64
N SER A 33 9.00 12.17 -10.44
CA SER A 33 7.58 11.79 -10.57
C SER A 33 6.98 11.25 -9.25
N TYR A 34 7.80 10.68 -8.35
CA TYR A 34 7.34 10.20 -7.04
C TYR A 34 6.80 11.35 -6.16
N ARG A 35 7.19 12.60 -6.43
CA ARG A 35 6.64 13.77 -5.72
C ARG A 35 5.12 13.88 -5.86
N PHE A 36 4.55 13.36 -6.95
CA PHE A 36 3.11 13.41 -7.18
C PHE A 36 2.32 12.51 -6.24
N SER A 37 2.94 11.46 -5.68
CA SER A 37 2.30 10.61 -4.68
C SER A 37 2.48 11.09 -3.24
N HIS A 38 3.23 12.17 -3.00
CA HIS A 38 3.47 12.66 -1.63
C HIS A 38 2.18 13.09 -0.90
N ASN A 39 1.19 13.62 -1.62
CA ASN A 39 -0.11 13.94 -0.99
C ASN A 39 -0.86 12.69 -0.51
N TRP A 40 -0.54 11.53 -1.08
CA TRP A 40 -1.15 10.25 -0.74
C TRP A 40 -0.31 9.49 0.28
N LEU A 41 0.88 9.08 -0.14
CA LEU A 41 1.78 8.15 0.54
C LEU A 41 2.83 8.88 1.39
N GLY A 42 2.88 10.21 1.30
CA GLY A 42 3.89 11.02 1.98
C GLY A 42 5.30 10.63 1.59
N THR A 43 6.17 10.56 2.60
CA THR A 43 7.57 10.14 2.49
C THR A 43 7.80 8.80 3.21
N SER A 44 6.99 7.81 2.83
CA SER A 44 7.07 6.42 3.28
C SER A 44 8.28 5.68 2.69
N VAL A 45 8.44 4.40 3.01
CA VAL A 45 9.49 3.54 2.43
C VAL A 45 9.47 3.50 0.89
N LEU A 46 8.34 3.79 0.23
CA LEU A 46 8.24 3.78 -1.22
C LEU A 46 8.79 5.06 -1.86
N THR A 47 8.55 6.21 -1.24
CA THR A 47 8.80 7.54 -1.81
C THR A 47 9.98 8.27 -1.16
N ALA A 48 10.38 7.88 0.06
CA ALA A 48 11.52 8.45 0.76
C ALA A 48 12.84 8.19 0.02
N ALA A 49 13.77 9.11 0.22
CA ALA A 49 15.12 9.06 -0.32
C ALA A 49 16.17 9.01 0.80
N GLY A 50 17.39 8.59 0.45
CA GLY A 50 18.57 8.67 1.30
C GLY A 50 18.40 8.06 2.71
N GLU A 51 18.76 8.83 3.73
CA GLU A 51 18.79 8.36 5.12
C GLU A 51 17.39 8.07 5.68
N LYS A 52 16.38 8.88 5.32
CA LYS A 52 15.00 8.64 5.74
C LYS A 52 14.52 7.27 5.26
N TRP A 53 14.79 6.93 4.00
CA TRP A 53 14.47 5.60 3.47
C TRP A 53 15.15 4.48 4.24
N LYS A 54 16.45 4.61 4.56
CA LYS A 54 17.18 3.58 5.33
C LYS A 54 16.57 3.36 6.71
N ILE A 55 16.21 4.43 7.41
CA ILE A 55 15.55 4.37 8.72
C ILE A 55 14.20 3.66 8.61
N ARG A 56 13.33 4.08 7.69
CA ARG A 56 12.03 3.43 7.44
C ARG A 56 12.17 1.95 7.14
N ARG A 57 13.09 1.61 6.22
CA ARG A 57 13.33 0.22 5.83
C ARG A 57 13.82 -0.63 7.00
N LYS A 58 14.70 -0.09 7.85
CA LYS A 58 15.19 -0.77 9.05
C LYS A 58 14.05 -1.08 10.04
N ILE A 59 13.14 -0.14 10.26
CA ILE A 59 11.96 -0.33 11.13
C ILE A 59 11.04 -1.43 10.60
N LEU A 60 10.83 -1.47 9.28
CA LEU A 60 9.86 -2.35 8.63
C LEU A 60 10.35 -3.78 8.38
N ASN A 61 11.65 -3.98 8.14
CA ASN A 61 12.21 -5.28 7.77
C ASN A 61 11.79 -6.46 8.69
N PRO A 62 11.73 -6.32 10.04
CA PRO A 62 11.29 -7.40 10.93
C PRO A 62 9.87 -7.91 10.64
N ALA A 63 8.98 -7.06 10.15
CA ALA A 63 7.60 -7.41 9.83
C ALA A 63 7.47 -8.33 8.59
N PHE A 64 8.56 -8.55 7.85
CA PHE A 64 8.63 -9.44 6.69
C PHE A 64 9.53 -10.65 6.94
N GLY A 65 9.85 -10.95 8.19
CA GLY A 65 10.58 -12.16 8.56
C GLY A 65 9.76 -13.43 8.28
N VAL A 66 10.46 -14.54 8.06
CA VAL A 66 9.85 -15.85 7.70
C VAL A 66 8.70 -16.24 8.64
N THR A 67 8.88 -16.07 9.95
CA THR A 67 7.86 -16.42 10.95
C THR A 67 6.55 -15.61 10.80
N VAL A 68 6.62 -14.35 10.36
CA VAL A 68 5.44 -13.51 10.10
C VAL A 68 4.77 -13.93 8.80
N LEU A 69 5.56 -14.23 7.78
CA LEU A 69 5.05 -14.73 6.49
C LEU A 69 4.35 -16.09 6.64
N GLU A 70 4.90 -17.01 7.42
CA GLU A 70 4.27 -18.29 7.74
C GLU A 70 2.91 -18.12 8.44
N ALA A 71 2.76 -17.11 9.30
CA ALA A 71 1.47 -16.80 9.91
C ALA A 71 0.46 -16.22 8.91
N SER A 72 0.95 -15.49 7.91
CA SER A 72 0.10 -14.88 6.89
C SER A 72 -0.62 -15.92 6.01
N VAL A 73 -0.09 -17.16 5.93
CA VAL A 73 -0.70 -18.27 5.18
C VAL A 73 -2.13 -18.57 5.65
N GLU A 74 -2.40 -18.44 6.95
CA GLU A 74 -3.75 -18.61 7.49
C GLU A 74 -4.73 -17.59 6.89
N SER A 75 -4.33 -16.32 6.80
CA SER A 75 -5.12 -15.28 6.13
C SER A 75 -5.30 -15.59 4.65
N PHE A 76 -4.25 -16.04 3.95
CA PHE A 76 -4.33 -16.37 2.52
C PHE A 76 -5.39 -17.43 2.23
N ASN A 77 -5.42 -18.49 3.04
CA ASN A 77 -6.39 -19.58 2.90
C ASN A 77 -7.80 -19.12 3.28
N THR A 78 -7.94 -18.43 4.41
CA THR A 78 -9.25 -17.96 4.90
C THR A 78 -9.95 -17.06 3.88
N PHE A 79 -9.23 -16.07 3.34
CA PHE A 79 -9.79 -15.20 2.31
C PHE A 79 -9.88 -15.89 0.95
N GLY A 80 -9.07 -16.92 0.70
CA GLY A 80 -9.13 -17.75 -0.49
C GLY A 80 -10.44 -18.55 -0.53
N ASP A 81 -10.87 -19.10 0.60
CA ASP A 81 -12.15 -19.78 0.72
C ASP A 81 -13.35 -18.83 0.53
N ILE A 82 -13.22 -17.55 0.92
CA ILE A 82 -14.22 -16.52 0.62
C ILE A 82 -14.26 -16.26 -0.89
N LEU A 83 -13.11 -16.06 -1.52
CA LEU A 83 -12.99 -15.84 -2.97
C LEU A 83 -13.62 -17.00 -3.74
N LEU A 84 -13.27 -18.25 -3.40
CA LEU A 84 -13.80 -19.44 -4.04
C LEU A 84 -15.34 -19.52 -3.93
N ARG A 85 -15.91 -19.19 -2.77
CA ARG A 85 -17.37 -19.14 -2.60
C ARG A 85 -18.02 -18.07 -3.47
N LYS A 86 -17.40 -16.89 -3.61
CA LYS A 86 -17.90 -15.81 -4.48
C LYS A 86 -17.87 -16.26 -5.94
N LEU A 87 -16.75 -16.80 -6.40
CA LEU A 87 -16.60 -17.32 -7.76
C LEU A 87 -17.58 -18.47 -8.06
N GLN A 88 -17.83 -19.36 -7.10
CA GLN A 88 -18.80 -20.45 -7.25
C GLN A 88 -20.21 -19.93 -7.56
N SER A 89 -20.58 -18.75 -7.03
CA SER A 89 -21.88 -18.13 -7.30
C SER A 89 -21.99 -17.53 -8.70
N GLU A 90 -20.84 -17.24 -9.34
CA GLU A 90 -20.77 -16.65 -10.68
C GLU A 90 -20.55 -17.68 -11.80
N VAL A 91 -20.48 -18.98 -11.49
CA VAL A 91 -20.26 -20.06 -12.47
C VAL A 91 -21.31 -20.09 -13.59
N LYS A 92 -22.51 -19.55 -13.34
CA LYS A 92 -23.57 -19.46 -14.35
C LYS A 92 -23.33 -18.35 -15.38
N ASN A 93 -22.43 -17.41 -15.11
CA ASN A 93 -22.08 -16.34 -16.03
C ASN A 93 -21.19 -16.88 -17.15
N GLN A 94 -21.35 -16.35 -18.35
CA GLN A 94 -20.51 -16.75 -19.50
C GLN A 94 -19.04 -16.35 -19.31
N SER A 95 -18.81 -15.21 -18.65
CA SER A 95 -17.49 -14.66 -18.35
C SER A 95 -17.60 -13.71 -17.18
N ILE A 96 -16.51 -13.57 -16.42
CA ILE A 96 -16.44 -12.67 -15.26
C ILE A 96 -15.15 -11.85 -15.33
N ASP A 97 -15.15 -10.68 -14.70
CA ASP A 97 -13.93 -9.92 -14.44
C ASP A 97 -13.27 -10.45 -13.15
N ILE A 98 -12.29 -11.35 -13.34
CA ILE A 98 -11.54 -11.94 -12.23
C ILE A 98 -10.64 -10.91 -11.52
N TYR A 99 -10.22 -9.84 -12.22
CA TYR A 99 -9.33 -8.83 -11.66
C TYR A 99 -9.99 -8.09 -10.49
N GLN A 100 -11.29 -7.80 -10.57
CA GLN A 100 -12.03 -7.18 -9.47
C GLN A 100 -12.05 -8.08 -8.23
N HIS A 101 -12.34 -9.36 -8.40
CA HIS A 101 -12.37 -10.35 -7.33
C HIS A 101 -11.00 -10.50 -6.64
N LEU A 102 -9.94 -10.60 -7.43
CA LEU A 102 -8.58 -10.76 -6.92
C LEU A 102 -8.03 -9.52 -6.21
N ASN A 103 -8.43 -8.31 -6.63
CA ASN A 103 -8.09 -7.08 -5.89
C ASN A 103 -8.73 -7.05 -4.51
N LEU A 104 -10.00 -7.42 -4.39
CA LEU A 104 -10.71 -7.45 -3.10
C LEU A 104 -10.14 -8.53 -2.18
N TYR A 105 -9.84 -9.71 -2.73
CA TYR A 105 -9.12 -10.77 -2.02
C TYR A 105 -7.78 -10.27 -1.48
N SER A 106 -6.96 -9.65 -2.33
CA SER A 106 -5.63 -9.16 -1.93
C SER A 106 -5.72 -8.05 -0.89
N LEU A 107 -6.78 -7.22 -0.94
CA LEU A 107 -7.04 -6.17 0.04
C LEU A 107 -7.39 -6.74 1.42
N ASP A 108 -8.27 -7.75 1.46
CA ASP A 108 -8.57 -8.47 2.69
C ASP A 108 -7.32 -9.11 3.29
N VAL A 109 -6.53 -9.78 2.45
CA VAL A 109 -5.28 -10.42 2.86
C VAL A 109 -4.31 -9.44 3.49
N ILE A 110 -3.99 -8.31 2.83
CA ILE A 110 -3.01 -7.35 3.37
C ILE A 110 -3.50 -6.68 4.65
N CYS A 111 -4.81 -6.39 4.74
CA CYS A 111 -5.40 -5.80 5.95
C CYS A 111 -5.30 -6.78 7.14
N ALA A 112 -5.62 -8.06 6.93
CA ALA A 112 -5.55 -9.04 8.00
C ALA A 112 -4.11 -9.37 8.38
N SER A 113 -3.26 -9.69 7.40
CA SER A 113 -1.93 -10.25 7.67
C SER A 113 -0.91 -9.20 8.10
N ALA A 114 -0.99 -7.97 7.56
CA ALA A 114 -0.02 -6.91 7.82
C ALA A 114 -0.57 -5.79 8.71
N MET A 115 -1.87 -5.49 8.67
CA MET A 115 -2.49 -4.48 9.54
C MET A 115 -3.13 -5.06 10.81
N GLY A 116 -3.39 -6.38 10.83
CA GLY A 116 -4.07 -7.03 11.94
C GLY A 116 -5.55 -6.66 12.04
N THR A 117 -6.18 -6.26 10.93
CA THR A 117 -7.58 -5.83 10.90
C THR A 117 -8.33 -6.46 9.73
N ASN A 118 -9.55 -6.95 9.96
CA ASN A 118 -10.41 -7.44 8.89
C ASN A 118 -11.28 -6.31 8.35
N VAL A 119 -11.29 -6.13 7.03
CA VAL A 119 -12.08 -5.09 6.32
C VAL A 119 -13.23 -5.67 5.49
N ASN A 120 -13.25 -7.00 5.31
CA ASN A 120 -14.27 -7.75 4.58
C ASN A 120 -14.53 -7.18 3.17
N ALA A 121 -13.48 -6.80 2.46
CA ALA A 121 -13.53 -6.17 1.15
C ALA A 121 -14.27 -7.03 0.11
N GLN A 122 -14.25 -8.36 0.24
CA GLN A 122 -14.96 -9.27 -0.67
C GLN A 122 -16.49 -9.31 -0.46
N GLU A 123 -17.03 -8.68 0.58
CA GLU A 123 -18.49 -8.62 0.80
C GLU A 123 -19.18 -7.81 -0.29
N GLU A 124 -18.62 -6.65 -0.63
CA GLU A 124 -19.13 -5.74 -1.65
C GLU A 124 -18.13 -5.61 -2.81
N LEU A 125 -18.56 -6.00 -4.02
CA LEU A 125 -17.72 -5.92 -5.22
C LEU A 125 -17.29 -4.46 -5.52
N ASN A 126 -18.14 -3.49 -5.18
CA ASN A 126 -17.90 -2.07 -5.46
C ASN A 126 -17.19 -1.37 -4.28
N SER A 127 -15.99 -1.84 -3.94
CA SER A 127 -15.17 -1.17 -2.92
C SER A 127 -14.77 0.25 -3.35
N GLU A 128 -15.25 1.25 -2.62
CA GLU A 128 -14.83 2.65 -2.80
C GLU A 128 -13.32 2.82 -2.61
N TYR A 129 -12.70 2.05 -1.69
CA TYR A 129 -11.25 2.07 -1.50
C TYR A 129 -10.52 1.66 -2.78
N VAL A 130 -10.84 0.49 -3.34
CA VAL A 130 -10.22 0.00 -4.59
C VAL A 130 -10.48 0.97 -5.74
N HIS A 131 -11.69 1.55 -5.82
CA HIS A 131 -12.00 2.56 -6.82
C HIS A 131 -11.10 3.79 -6.70
N TYR A 132 -10.96 4.38 -5.50
CA TYR A 132 -10.13 5.57 -5.30
C TYR A 132 -8.63 5.28 -5.46
N VAL A 133 -8.15 4.08 -5.13
CA VAL A 133 -6.78 3.65 -5.43
C VAL A 133 -6.53 3.69 -6.95
N ARG A 134 -7.45 3.11 -7.75
CA ARG A 134 -7.34 3.13 -9.22
C ARG A 134 -7.36 4.55 -9.78
N GLU A 135 -8.24 5.42 -9.27
CA GLU A 135 -8.28 6.83 -9.66
C GLU A 135 -7.00 7.57 -9.29
N MET A 136 -6.44 7.30 -8.11
CA MET A 136 -5.13 7.86 -7.71
C MET A 136 -4.03 7.40 -8.65
N CYS A 137 -3.93 6.10 -9.00
CA CYS A 137 -2.94 5.63 -9.97
C CYS A 137 -3.10 6.31 -11.35
N ARG A 138 -4.34 6.50 -11.82
CA ARG A 138 -4.63 7.26 -13.06
C ARG A 138 -4.17 8.70 -12.96
N ILE A 139 -4.43 9.36 -11.84
CA ILE A 139 -4.00 10.75 -11.58
C ILE A 139 -2.47 10.84 -11.56
N LEU A 140 -1.78 9.94 -10.85
CA LEU A 140 -0.32 9.91 -10.82
C LEU A 140 0.29 9.75 -12.22
N TYR A 141 -0.27 8.84 -13.02
CA TYR A 141 0.12 8.67 -14.42
C TYR A 141 -0.11 9.97 -15.23
N HIS A 142 -1.28 10.57 -15.09
CA HIS A 142 -1.60 11.85 -15.75
C HIS A 142 -0.64 12.97 -15.36
N ARG A 143 -0.29 13.10 -14.07
CA ARG A 143 0.66 14.12 -13.61
C ARG A 143 2.08 13.87 -14.11
N ALA A 144 2.48 12.61 -14.25
CA ALA A 144 3.77 12.21 -14.77
C ALA A 144 3.91 12.44 -16.30
N PHE A 145 2.85 12.23 -17.08
CA PHE A 145 2.94 12.19 -18.55
C PHE A 145 2.19 13.31 -19.29
N LEU A 146 1.27 14.03 -18.65
CA LEU A 146 0.53 15.14 -19.28
C LEU A 146 1.09 16.48 -18.79
N ILE A 147 1.75 17.21 -19.70
CA ILE A 147 2.50 18.45 -19.39
C ILE A 147 1.66 19.46 -18.59
N HIS A 148 0.41 19.69 -19.00
CA HIS A 148 -0.48 20.65 -18.33
C HIS A 148 -0.95 20.21 -16.93
N LYS A 149 -0.67 18.96 -16.53
CA LYS A 149 -0.98 18.41 -15.19
C LYS A 149 0.27 18.21 -14.33
N THR A 150 1.46 18.31 -14.91
CA THR A 150 2.75 18.24 -14.18
C THR A 150 2.95 19.48 -13.30
N TRP A 151 2.61 20.67 -13.82
CA TRP A 151 2.76 21.94 -13.09
C TRP A 151 1.62 22.15 -12.10
N ASN A 152 1.94 22.41 -10.82
CA ASN A 152 0.93 22.57 -9.76
C ASN A 152 -0.12 23.65 -10.07
N LEU A 153 0.30 24.78 -10.67
CA LEU A 153 -0.59 25.90 -10.98
C LEU A 153 -1.66 25.52 -12.02
N THR A 154 -1.28 24.82 -13.08
CA THR A 154 -2.24 24.39 -14.11
C THR A 154 -3.03 23.17 -13.65
N TYR A 155 -2.40 22.30 -12.85
CA TYR A 155 -3.05 21.12 -12.29
C TYR A 155 -4.24 21.47 -11.39
N SER A 156 -4.13 22.51 -10.56
CA SER A 156 -5.22 22.94 -9.66
C SER A 156 -6.49 23.38 -10.39
N LEU A 157 -6.41 23.64 -11.70
CA LEU A 157 -7.55 24.01 -12.56
C LEU A 157 -8.20 22.80 -13.23
N THR A 158 -7.70 21.58 -13.00
CA THR A 158 -8.17 20.36 -13.66
C THR A 158 -9.17 19.59 -12.80
N SER A 159 -10.03 18.79 -13.44
CA SER A 159 -10.92 17.85 -12.74
C SER A 159 -10.16 16.82 -11.90
N ASP A 160 -8.97 16.41 -12.35
CA ASP A 160 -8.12 15.47 -11.62
C ASP A 160 -7.69 16.02 -10.25
N PHE A 161 -7.46 17.33 -10.11
CA PHE A 161 -7.14 17.93 -8.80
C PHE A 161 -8.30 17.82 -7.81
N HIS A 162 -9.53 18.07 -8.27
CA HIS A 162 -10.72 17.94 -7.43
C HIS A 162 -10.98 16.47 -7.06
N LEU A 163 -10.77 15.56 -8.00
CA LEU A 163 -10.90 14.13 -7.75
C LEU A 163 -9.82 13.61 -6.80
N GLU A 164 -8.56 14.05 -6.95
CA GLU A 164 -7.46 13.72 -6.03
C GLU A 164 -7.84 14.09 -4.61
N ARG A 165 -8.33 15.32 -4.37
CA ARG A 165 -8.73 15.74 -3.02
C ARG A 165 -9.84 14.87 -2.42
N LYS A 166 -10.83 14.50 -3.23
CA LYS A 166 -11.92 13.60 -2.80
C LYS A 166 -11.39 12.21 -2.47
N ALA A 167 -10.58 11.64 -3.36
CA ALA A 167 -9.97 10.33 -3.20
C ALA A 167 -9.08 10.28 -1.96
N LEU A 168 -8.20 11.26 -1.78
CA LEU A 168 -7.30 11.34 -0.61
C LEU A 168 -8.07 11.47 0.70
N SER A 169 -9.13 12.27 0.75
CA SER A 169 -9.97 12.36 1.95
C SER A 169 -10.55 11.01 2.34
N TYR A 170 -10.97 10.20 1.37
CA TYR A 170 -11.48 8.86 1.61
C TYR A 170 -10.37 7.89 2.01
N LEU A 171 -9.29 7.82 1.22
CA LEU A 171 -8.18 6.88 1.43
C LEU A 171 -7.51 7.09 2.78
N HIS A 172 -7.20 8.35 3.14
CA HIS A 172 -6.66 8.66 4.46
C HIS A 172 -7.65 8.35 5.58
N GLY A 173 -8.95 8.56 5.37
CA GLY A 173 -10.00 8.18 6.31
C GLY A 173 -10.02 6.67 6.56
N PHE A 174 -9.98 5.88 5.49
CA PHE A 174 -9.92 4.42 5.54
C PHE A 174 -8.70 3.94 6.34
N THR A 175 -7.51 4.46 6.01
CA THR A 175 -6.26 4.11 6.70
C THR A 175 -6.26 4.52 8.17
N LYS A 176 -6.79 5.70 8.50
CA LYS A 176 -6.96 6.14 9.90
C LYS A 176 -7.90 5.22 10.68
N ASN A 177 -8.97 4.73 10.04
CA ASN A 177 -9.87 3.77 10.67
C ASN A 177 -9.18 2.43 10.94
N VAL A 178 -8.39 1.91 10.00
CA VAL A 178 -7.57 0.70 10.20
C VAL A 178 -6.63 0.88 11.40
N ILE A 179 -5.88 2.00 11.44
CA ILE A 179 -4.97 2.30 12.55
C ILE A 179 -5.71 2.41 13.88
N SER A 180 -6.85 3.12 13.91
CA SER A 180 -7.65 3.31 15.12
C SER A 180 -8.22 1.99 15.63
N SER A 181 -8.80 1.17 14.75
CA SER A 181 -9.34 -0.15 15.09
C SER A 181 -8.26 -1.03 15.71
N ARG A 182 -7.05 -1.05 15.13
CA ARG A 182 -5.94 -1.83 15.69
C ARG A 182 -5.49 -1.31 17.05
N LYS A 183 -5.33 0.02 17.22
CA LYS A 183 -4.99 0.63 18.52
C LYS A 183 -6.02 0.26 19.60
N GLN A 184 -7.32 0.28 19.27
CA GLN A 184 -8.39 -0.08 20.21
C GLN A 184 -8.36 -1.56 20.59
N GLU A 185 -8.09 -2.45 19.64
CA GLU A 185 -7.96 -3.89 19.91
C GLU A 185 -6.78 -4.18 20.85
N LEU A 186 -5.62 -3.57 20.59
CA LEU A 186 -4.43 -3.72 21.43
C LEU A 186 -4.68 -3.22 22.87
N ALA A 187 -5.35 -2.07 23.03
CA ALA A 187 -5.70 -1.55 24.35
C ALA A 187 -6.61 -2.52 25.14
N ARG A 188 -7.63 -3.09 24.48
CA ARG A 188 -8.52 -4.08 25.10
C ARG A 188 -7.77 -5.34 25.53
N ASN A 189 -6.82 -5.82 24.74
CA ASN A 189 -6.06 -7.03 25.05
C ASN A 189 -5.14 -6.83 26.27
N VAL A 190 -4.62 -5.61 26.47
CA VAL A 190 -3.86 -5.24 27.68
C VAL A 190 -4.78 -5.23 28.91
N ASP A 191 -5.98 -4.65 28.80
CA ASP A 191 -6.95 -4.58 29.91
C ASP A 191 -7.46 -5.96 30.36
N VAL A 192 -7.55 -6.94 29.45
CA VAL A 192 -7.99 -8.32 29.74
C VAL A 192 -6.85 -9.18 30.34
N GLY A 193 -5.66 -8.61 30.56
CA GLY A 193 -4.56 -9.31 31.23
C GLY A 193 -3.89 -10.40 30.37
N TYR A 194 -3.95 -10.28 29.04
CA TYR A 194 -3.13 -11.09 28.14
C TYR A 194 -1.67 -10.57 28.17
N SER A 195 -0.98 -10.80 29.31
CA SER A 195 0.42 -10.47 29.48
C SER A 195 1.33 -11.55 28.88
N GLU A 196 2.07 -11.18 27.84
CA GLU A 196 3.44 -11.60 27.53
C GLU A 196 3.77 -13.11 27.32
N GLY A 197 2.80 -14.03 27.38
CA GLY A 197 3.07 -15.48 27.32
C GLY A 197 3.02 -16.13 25.93
N ILE A 198 2.34 -15.51 24.97
CA ILE A 198 2.34 -15.98 23.57
C ILE A 198 3.31 -15.05 22.85
N LYS A 199 4.30 -15.59 22.14
CA LYS A 199 5.08 -14.83 21.14
C LYS A 199 4.09 -14.33 20.08
N THR A 200 3.34 -13.27 20.36
CA THR A 200 2.40 -12.65 19.44
C THR A 200 3.25 -12.09 18.32
N LYS A 201 3.21 -12.78 17.19
CA LYS A 201 3.91 -12.38 15.97
C LYS A 201 3.42 -10.97 15.63
N LEU A 202 4.33 -10.01 15.63
CA LEU A 202 3.97 -8.61 15.39
C LEU A 202 3.65 -8.44 13.93
N THR A 203 2.46 -7.93 13.66
CA THR A 203 2.11 -7.45 12.32
C THR A 203 2.97 -6.23 11.98
N LEU A 204 2.90 -5.79 10.72
CA LEU A 204 3.59 -4.58 10.29
C LEU A 204 3.10 -3.37 11.07
N LEU A 205 1.78 -3.23 11.21
CA LEU A 205 1.20 -2.13 11.98
C LEU A 205 1.60 -2.19 13.46
N ASP A 206 1.62 -3.38 14.08
CA ASP A 206 2.09 -3.52 15.47
C ASP A 206 3.57 -3.11 15.62
N THR A 207 4.39 -3.40 14.61
CA THR A 207 5.81 -3.00 14.60
C THR A 207 5.95 -1.48 14.55
N LEU A 208 5.14 -0.80 13.73
CA LEU A 208 5.13 0.66 13.65
C LEU A 208 4.64 1.31 14.95
N LEU A 209 3.57 0.76 15.55
CA LEU A 209 3.00 1.25 16.80
C LEU A 209 3.99 1.10 17.96
N LYS A 210 4.66 -0.04 18.08
CA LYS A 210 5.71 -0.25 19.09
C LYS A 210 6.91 0.64 18.88
N HIS A 211 7.31 0.87 17.63
CA HIS A 211 8.41 1.79 17.35
C HIS A 211 8.07 3.22 17.81
N LYS A 212 6.83 3.68 17.59
CA LYS A 212 6.33 4.97 18.07
C LYS A 212 6.42 5.13 19.59
N GLU A 213 6.17 4.06 20.35
CA GLU A 213 6.31 4.06 21.82
C GLU A 213 7.77 4.23 22.27
N SER A 214 8.74 3.78 21.44
CA SER A 214 10.17 3.87 21.74
C SER A 214 10.84 5.14 21.23
N ASP A 215 10.25 5.81 20.23
CA ASP A 215 10.82 6.99 19.57
C ASP A 215 9.72 8.01 19.30
N ASP A 216 9.72 9.08 20.10
CA ASP A 216 8.75 10.16 19.99
C ASP A 216 8.87 10.97 18.69
N THR A 217 10.01 10.90 17.99
CA THR A 217 10.24 11.60 16.73
C THR A 217 9.53 10.95 15.55
N PHE A 218 9.22 9.66 15.65
CA PHE A 218 8.33 8.97 14.72
C PHE A 218 6.90 9.44 15.02
N THR A 219 6.13 9.89 14.03
CA THR A 219 4.82 10.53 14.24
C THR A 219 3.65 9.64 13.82
N ASP A 220 2.43 9.95 14.26
CA ASP A 220 1.22 9.27 13.74
C ASP A 220 1.06 9.45 12.22
N GLU A 221 1.55 10.57 11.69
CA GLU A 221 1.57 10.81 10.25
C GLU A 221 2.55 9.86 9.55
N ASP A 222 3.72 9.62 10.13
CA ASP A 222 4.68 8.63 9.61
C ASP A 222 4.10 7.21 9.61
N ILE A 223 3.31 6.84 10.62
CA ILE A 223 2.58 5.56 10.63
C ILE A 223 1.57 5.52 9.48
N ARG A 224 0.76 6.58 9.32
CA ARG A 224 -0.24 6.68 8.24
C ARG A 224 0.43 6.54 6.87
N GLU A 225 1.54 7.23 6.62
CA GLU A 225 2.30 7.15 5.37
C GLU A 225 2.73 5.72 5.02
N GLU A 226 3.26 4.98 5.99
CA GLU A 226 3.66 3.58 5.78
C GLU A 226 2.44 2.67 5.59
N VAL A 227 1.38 2.84 6.37
CA VAL A 227 0.16 2.02 6.24
C VAL A 227 -0.50 2.23 4.88
N ASP A 228 -0.67 3.49 4.44
CA ASP A 228 -1.20 3.80 3.10
C ASP A 228 -0.36 3.13 2.00
N THR A 229 0.97 3.15 2.17
CA THR A 229 1.91 2.56 1.21
C THR A 229 1.78 1.03 1.13
N PHE A 230 1.75 0.35 2.28
CA PHE A 230 1.67 -1.11 2.30
C PHE A 230 0.30 -1.62 1.89
N MET A 231 -0.78 -0.94 2.28
CA MET A 231 -2.12 -1.31 1.84
C MET A 231 -2.24 -1.15 0.33
N PHE A 232 -1.80 -0.02 -0.24
CA PHE A 232 -1.75 0.18 -1.70
C PHE A 232 -0.90 -0.88 -2.40
N ALA A 233 0.39 -0.94 -2.08
CA ALA A 233 1.33 -1.78 -2.79
C ALA A 233 1.02 -3.27 -2.63
N GLY A 234 0.51 -3.68 -1.45
CA GLY A 234 0.23 -5.06 -1.12
C GLY A 234 -1.00 -5.64 -1.81
N HIS A 235 -2.04 -4.84 -2.10
CA HIS A 235 -3.23 -5.37 -2.78
C HIS A 235 -3.21 -5.17 -4.30
N ASP A 236 -2.85 -3.98 -4.79
CA ASP A 236 -2.98 -3.62 -6.21
C ASP A 236 -2.00 -4.43 -7.09
N THR A 237 -0.76 -4.61 -6.61
CA THR A 237 0.26 -5.38 -7.33
C THR A 237 -0.02 -6.88 -7.32
N VAL A 238 -0.46 -7.43 -6.19
CA VAL A 238 -0.80 -8.86 -6.05
C VAL A 238 -2.06 -9.20 -6.83
N GLY A 239 -3.11 -8.39 -6.71
CA GLY A 239 -4.34 -8.55 -7.48
C GLY A 239 -4.08 -8.54 -8.99
N SER A 240 -3.21 -7.64 -9.45
CA SER A 240 -2.73 -7.62 -10.84
C SER A 240 -1.97 -8.90 -11.18
N ALA A 241 -0.93 -9.26 -10.43
CA ALA A 241 -0.07 -10.40 -10.75
C ALA A 241 -0.85 -11.73 -10.85
N VAL A 242 -1.75 -11.98 -9.89
CA VAL A 242 -2.56 -13.21 -9.88
C VAL A 242 -3.59 -13.21 -11.02
N SER A 243 -4.10 -12.05 -11.44
CA SER A 243 -5.06 -11.99 -12.55
C SER A 243 -4.47 -12.33 -13.92
N PHE A 244 -3.14 -12.27 -14.06
CA PHE A 244 -2.41 -12.66 -15.27
C PHE A 244 -1.84 -14.08 -15.20
N THR A 245 -2.07 -14.82 -14.12
CA THR A 245 -1.62 -16.20 -13.92
C THR A 245 -2.74 -17.19 -14.28
#